data_AF-A0AAW4BHK4-F1
#
_entry.id   AF-A0AAW4BHK4-F1
#
_cell.length_a   1.000
_cell.length_b   1.000
_cell.length_c   1.000
_cell.angle_alpha   90.00
_cell.angle_beta   90.00
_cell.angle_gamma   90.00
#
_symmetry.space_group_name_H-M   'P 1'
#
loop_
_entity.id
_entity.type
_entity.pdbx_description
1 polymer ?
#
loop_
_entity_poly.entity_id
_entity_poly.type
_entity_poly.pdbx_seq_one_letter_code
_entity_poly.pdbx_strand_id
1 'polypeptide(L)'
;VSTYSEYPKAAQLFADYIASDKMLMKRYEMTKSIPPVQSLMEEIIVDADEATYAIIAQGFYSDAMPSIPEMGYLWSPMASAITAMWVNGKEPKSVLDHARAIIEEQIAFQE
;
A
#
# COMPACT_ATOMS: atom_id res chain seq x y z
N VAL A 1 3.83 -10.16 -14.22
CA VAL A 1 4.19 -10.55 -15.62
C VAL A 1 3.16 -9.93 -16.55
N SER A 2 3.58 -9.27 -17.64
CA SER A 2 2.65 -8.64 -18.60
C SER A 2 1.88 -9.71 -19.38
N THR A 3 0.58 -9.50 -19.57
CA THR A 3 -0.29 -10.35 -20.40
C THR A 3 0.07 -10.30 -21.88
N TYR A 4 0.81 -9.28 -22.31
CA TYR A 4 1.25 -9.08 -23.70
C TYR A 4 2.67 -9.62 -23.99
N SER A 5 3.33 -10.25 -23.00
CA SER A 5 4.69 -10.74 -23.19
C SER A 5 4.76 -11.89 -24.20
N GLU A 6 5.70 -11.82 -25.14
CA GLU A 6 6.02 -12.95 -26.04
C GLU A 6 6.74 -14.09 -25.29
N TYR A 7 7.25 -13.84 -24.07
CA TYR A 7 8.04 -14.79 -23.29
C TYR A 7 7.51 -14.95 -21.85
N PRO A 8 6.24 -15.35 -21.66
CA PRO A 8 5.61 -15.38 -20.33
C PRO A 8 6.34 -16.31 -19.35
N LYS A 9 6.86 -17.46 -19.83
CA LYS A 9 7.62 -18.41 -18.99
C LYS A 9 8.95 -17.83 -18.53
N ALA A 10 9.70 -17.18 -19.41
CA ALA A 10 10.98 -16.55 -19.05
C ALA A 10 10.75 -15.37 -18.10
N ALA A 11 9.70 -14.57 -18.34
CA ALA A 11 9.31 -13.49 -17.46
C ALA A 11 8.90 -13.98 -16.05
N GLN A 12 8.19 -15.12 -15.96
CA GLN A 12 7.87 -15.75 -14.68
C GLN A 12 9.13 -16.23 -13.95
N LEU A 13 10.01 -16.97 -14.63
CA LEU A 13 11.27 -17.44 -14.04
C LEU A 13 12.14 -16.28 -13.53
N PHE A 14 12.18 -15.17 -14.27
CA PHE A 14 12.87 -13.97 -13.83
C PHE A 14 12.20 -13.34 -12.60
N ALA A 15 10.87 -13.25 -12.59
CA ALA A 15 10.12 -12.74 -11.43
C ALA A 15 10.36 -13.60 -10.19
N ASP A 16 10.37 -14.93 -10.32
CA ASP A 16 10.66 -15.86 -9.23
C ASP A 16 12.09 -15.68 -8.71
N TYR A 17 13.06 -15.51 -9.61
CA TYR A 17 14.45 -15.29 -9.24
C TYR A 17 14.63 -14.00 -8.43
N ILE A 18 14.10 -12.87 -8.91
CA ILE A 18 14.25 -11.58 -8.22
C ILE A 18 13.42 -11.48 -6.93
N ALA A 19 12.38 -12.31 -6.79
CA ALA A 19 11.56 -12.43 -5.59
C ALA A 19 12.09 -13.48 -4.60
N SER A 20 13.19 -14.18 -4.90
CA SER A 20 13.81 -15.09 -3.96
C SER A 20 14.35 -14.36 -2.73
N ASP A 21 14.38 -15.03 -1.58
CA ASP A 21 14.87 -14.49 -0.31
C ASP A 21 16.24 -13.82 -0.45
N LYS A 22 17.18 -14.50 -1.14
CA LYS A 22 18.52 -13.98 -1.42
C LYS A 22 18.48 -12.65 -2.17
N MET A 23 17.62 -12.53 -3.18
CA MET A 23 17.53 -11.31 -3.99
C MET A 23 16.76 -10.21 -3.28
N LEU A 24 15.77 -10.56 -2.45
CA LEU A 24 15.06 -9.61 -1.60
C LEU A 24 15.97 -9.03 -0.51
N MET A 25 16.79 -9.84 0.15
CA MET A 25 17.82 -9.38 1.08
C MET A 25 18.86 -8.50 0.37
N LYS A 26 19.32 -8.91 -0.82
CA LYS A 26 20.22 -8.09 -1.63
C LYS A 26 19.61 -6.72 -1.96
N ARG A 27 18.32 -6.67 -2.30
CA ARG A 27 17.60 -5.41 -2.54
C ARG A 27 17.53 -4.56 -1.28
N TYR A 28 17.23 -5.15 -0.12
CA TYR A 28 17.23 -4.45 1.16
C TYR A 28 18.62 -3.84 1.47
N GLU A 29 19.71 -4.58 1.25
CA GLU A 29 21.07 -4.04 1.41
C GLU A 29 21.32 -2.83 0.51
N MET A 30 20.85 -2.88 -0.74
CA MET A 30 21.09 -1.85 -1.75
C MET A 30 20.23 -0.60 -1.55
N THR A 31 18.98 -0.76 -1.10
CA THR A 31 17.98 0.33 -1.14
C THR A 31 17.32 0.62 0.20
N LYS A 32 17.59 -0.19 1.23
CA LYS A 32 16.88 -0.18 2.52
C LYS A 32 15.37 -0.40 2.40
N SER A 33 14.89 -0.92 1.26
CA SER A 33 13.50 -1.29 1.08
C SER A 33 13.22 -2.62 1.78
N ILE A 34 12.38 -2.57 2.83
CA ILE A 34 12.00 -3.75 3.61
C ILE A 34 11.28 -4.76 2.72
N PRO A 35 11.71 -6.03 2.69
CA PRO A 35 11.05 -7.07 1.90
C PRO A 35 9.71 -7.45 2.54
N PRO A 36 8.64 -7.66 1.74
CA PRO A 36 7.31 -8.02 2.25
C PRO A 36 7.22 -9.54 2.58
N VAL A 37 8.22 -10.08 3.29
CA VAL A 37 8.32 -11.50 3.66
C VAL A 37 8.65 -11.58 5.14
N GLN A 38 7.77 -12.24 5.91
CA GLN A 38 7.85 -12.28 7.37
C GLN A 38 9.20 -12.78 7.90
N SER A 39 9.72 -13.90 7.38
CA SER A 39 11.00 -14.47 7.82
C SER A 39 12.17 -13.51 7.60
N LEU A 40 12.17 -12.76 6.51
CA LEU A 40 13.21 -11.77 6.21
C LEU A 40 13.07 -10.52 7.08
N MET A 41 11.84 -10.10 7.39
CA MET A 41 11.60 -9.03 8.34
C MET A 41 12.11 -9.40 9.74
N GLU A 42 11.88 -10.64 10.19
CA GLU A 42 12.38 -11.18 11.45
C GLU A 42 13.91 -11.28 11.47
N GLU A 43 14.56 -11.56 10.34
CA GLU A 43 16.03 -11.51 10.22
C GLU A 43 16.55 -10.06 10.30
N ILE A 44 15.91 -9.13 9.59
CA ILE A 44 16.34 -7.72 9.52
C ILE A 44 16.17 -7.01 10.88
N ILE A 45 15.07 -7.25 11.59
CA ILE A 45 14.69 -6.48 12.78
C ILE A 45 15.70 -6.63 13.94
N VAL A 46 16.49 -7.72 13.98
CA VAL A 46 17.45 -8.01 15.05
C VAL A 46 18.56 -6.95 15.14
N ASP A 47 19.06 -6.49 14.00
CA ASP A 47 20.17 -5.53 13.90
C ASP A 47 19.74 -4.22 13.18
N ALA A 48 18.42 -3.97 13.11
CA ALA A 48 17.85 -2.81 12.44
C ALA A 48 18.16 -1.50 13.17
N ASP A 49 18.31 -0.41 12.42
CA ASP A 49 18.21 0.93 13.00
C ASP A 49 16.79 1.23 13.50
N GLU A 50 16.64 2.28 14.31
CA GLU A 50 15.38 2.64 14.96
C GLU A 50 14.23 2.82 13.94
N ALA A 51 14.51 3.45 12.79
CA ALA A 51 13.52 3.70 11.76
C ALA A 51 13.04 2.40 11.10
N THR A 52 13.97 1.52 10.75
CA THR A 52 13.68 0.22 10.14
C THR A 52 12.93 -0.67 11.12
N TYR A 53 13.36 -0.69 12.39
CA TYR A 53 12.67 -1.42 13.45
C TYR A 53 11.22 -0.97 13.58
N ALA A 54 10.98 0.35 13.66
CA ALA A 54 9.63 0.90 13.81
C ALA A 54 8.71 0.55 12.62
N ILE A 55 9.24 0.60 11.39
CA ILE A 55 8.46 0.25 10.19
C ILE A 55 8.12 -1.25 10.17
N ILE A 56 9.08 -2.13 10.49
CA ILE A 56 8.82 -3.58 10.53
C ILE A 56 7.80 -3.90 11.64
N ALA A 57 8.00 -3.35 12.84
CA ALA A 57 7.10 -3.57 13.97
C ALA A 57 5.66 -3.15 13.62
N GLN A 58 5.46 -1.99 12.98
CA GLN A 58 4.14 -1.56 12.53
C GLN A 58 3.61 -2.40 11.36
N GLY A 59 4.50 -2.88 10.49
CA GLY A 59 4.16 -3.74 9.35
C GLY A 59 3.41 -5.00 9.76
N PHE A 60 3.76 -5.60 10.90
CA PHE A 60 3.05 -6.78 11.45
C PHE A 60 1.60 -6.50 11.90
N TYR A 61 1.22 -5.24 12.08
CA TYR A 61 -0.14 -4.81 12.45
C TYR A 61 -0.82 -4.01 11.34
N SER A 62 -0.30 -4.06 10.11
CA SER A 62 -0.83 -3.31 8.98
C SER A 62 -1.67 -4.20 8.08
N ASP A 63 -2.84 -3.70 7.67
CA ASP A 63 -3.67 -4.34 6.66
C ASP A 63 -3.37 -3.76 5.27
N ALA A 64 -3.46 -4.63 4.24
CA ALA A 64 -3.36 -4.17 2.87
C ALA A 64 -4.56 -3.27 2.52
N MET A 65 -4.29 -2.15 1.85
CA MET A 65 -5.37 -1.34 1.28
C MET A 65 -6.19 -2.18 0.29
N PRO A 66 -7.51 -2.01 0.22
CA PRO A 66 -8.31 -2.71 -0.77
C PRO A 66 -7.80 -2.43 -2.20
N SER A 67 -7.85 -3.43 -3.06
CA SER A 67 -7.30 -3.38 -4.43
C SER A 67 -8.37 -3.32 -5.52
N ILE A 68 -9.63 -3.10 -5.13
CA ILE A 68 -10.76 -2.95 -6.04
C ILE A 68 -10.70 -1.59 -6.78
N PRO A 69 -11.20 -1.49 -8.02
CA PRO A 69 -11.18 -0.24 -8.80
C PRO A 69 -11.77 0.96 -8.06
N GLU A 70 -12.82 0.73 -7.26
CA GLU A 70 -13.57 1.76 -6.54
C GLU A 70 -12.73 2.49 -5.49
N MET A 71 -11.60 1.92 -5.05
CA MET A 71 -10.67 2.59 -4.13
C MET A 71 -10.13 3.91 -4.68
N GLY A 72 -10.11 4.08 -6.01
CA GLY A 72 -9.74 5.35 -6.63
C GLY A 72 -10.65 6.51 -6.24
N TYR A 73 -11.93 6.25 -5.94
CA TYR A 73 -12.94 7.26 -5.62
C TYR A 73 -12.86 7.76 -4.18
N LEU A 74 -12.15 7.05 -3.29
CA LEU A 74 -12.10 7.41 -1.88
C LEU A 74 -11.14 8.58 -1.60
N TRP A 75 -10.04 8.68 -2.36
CA TRP A 75 -8.92 9.57 -2.00
C TRP A 75 -9.28 11.05 -1.96
N SER A 76 -9.90 11.56 -3.04
CA SER A 76 -10.22 13.00 -3.14
C SER A 76 -11.33 13.46 -2.19
N PRO A 77 -12.46 12.73 -2.04
CA PRO A 77 -13.49 13.07 -1.06
C PRO A 77 -12.96 13.04 0.38
N MET A 78 -12.15 12.04 0.74
CA MET A 78 -11.56 11.95 2.08
C MET A 78 -10.54 13.07 2.36
N ALA A 79 -9.70 13.43 1.39
CA ALA A 79 -8.78 14.57 1.53
C ALA A 79 -9.54 15.90 1.73
N SER A 80 -10.67 16.06 1.04
CA SER A 80 -11.55 17.22 1.18
C SER A 80 -12.23 17.24 2.54
N ALA A 81 -12.68 16.09 3.05
CA ALA A 81 -13.26 15.97 4.39
C ALA A 81 -12.24 16.31 5.49
N ILE A 82 -11.00 15.82 5.38
CA ILE A 82 -9.91 16.14 6.31
C ILE A 82 -9.65 17.65 6.32
N THR A 83 -9.56 18.28 5.14
CA THR A 83 -9.36 19.74 5.04
C THR A 83 -10.53 20.51 5.63
N ALA A 84 -11.77 20.11 5.33
CA ALA A 84 -12.96 20.75 5.86
C ALA A 84 -13.07 20.65 7.39
N MET A 85 -12.66 19.52 7.97
CA MET A 85 -12.60 19.34 9.41
C MET A 85 -11.46 20.15 10.04
N TRP A 86 -10.23 19.96 9.55
CA TRP A 86 -9.02 20.49 10.17
C TRP A 86 -8.82 21.99 9.95
N VAL A 87 -9.11 22.49 8.75
CA VAL A 87 -8.88 23.90 8.37
C VAL A 87 -10.12 24.74 8.63
N ASN A 88 -11.30 24.21 8.30
CA ASN A 88 -12.55 24.98 8.35
C ASN A 88 -13.41 24.68 9.59
N GLY A 89 -12.94 23.84 10.51
CA GLY A 89 -13.60 23.54 11.78
C GLY A 89 -14.97 22.88 11.64
N LYS A 90 -15.24 22.17 10.53
CA LYS A 90 -16.52 21.48 10.34
C LYS A 90 -16.59 20.21 11.18
N GLU A 91 -17.80 19.88 11.64
CA GLU A 91 -18.07 18.68 12.44
C GLU A 91 -17.72 17.38 11.68
N PRO A 92 -17.05 16.41 12.35
CA PRO A 92 -16.60 15.16 11.71
C PRO A 92 -17.72 14.40 11.01
N LYS A 93 -18.89 14.28 11.65
CA LYS A 93 -20.03 13.57 11.07
C LYS A 93 -20.48 14.19 9.75
N SER A 94 -20.61 15.51 9.71
CA SER A 94 -21.11 16.22 8.52
C SER A 94 -20.16 16.09 7.34
N VAL A 95 -18.84 16.19 7.57
CA VAL A 95 -17.86 16.09 6.48
C VAL A 95 -17.72 14.66 5.97
N LEU A 96 -17.84 13.65 6.84
CA LEU A 96 -17.78 12.25 6.45
C LEU A 96 -19.06 11.80 5.73
N ASP A 97 -20.24 12.24 6.18
CA ASP A 97 -21.51 11.99 5.47
C ASP A 97 -21.47 12.60 4.06
N HIS A 98 -20.90 13.80 3.92
CA HIS A 98 -20.73 14.44 2.61
C HIS A 98 -19.73 13.70 1.70
N ALA A 99 -18.56 13.31 2.24
CA ALA A 99 -17.59 12.52 1.49
C ALA A 99 -18.17 11.17 1.04
N ARG A 100 -18.92 10.50 1.92
CA ARG A 100 -19.63 9.26 1.60
C ARG A 100 -20.60 9.45 0.43
N ALA A 101 -21.43 10.49 0.45
CA ALA A 101 -22.37 10.75 -0.64
C ALA A 101 -21.66 10.93 -1.99
N ILE A 102 -20.53 11.64 -2.02
CA ILE A 102 -19.72 11.80 -3.23
C ILE A 102 -19.13 10.46 -3.69
N ILE A 103 -18.64 9.63 -2.77
CA ILE A 103 -18.09 8.30 -3.10
C ILE A 103 -19.19 7.42 -3.69
N GLU A 104 -20.37 7.37 -3.08
CA GLU A 104 -21.51 6.60 -3.58
C GLU A 104 -21.95 7.08 -4.97
N GLU A 105 -21.99 8.39 -5.21
CA GLU A 105 -22.28 8.97 -6.52
C GLU A 105 -21.23 8.58 -7.58
N GLN A 106 -19.94 8.64 -7.25
CA GLN A 106 -18.85 8.28 -8.17
C GLN A 106 -18.86 6.80 -8.53
N ILE A 107 -19.15 5.93 -7.57
CA ILE A 107 -19.30 4.49 -7.81
C ILE A 107 -20.50 4.23 -8.73
N ALA A 108 -21.65 4.87 -8.47
CA ALA A 108 -22.86 4.69 -9.27
C ALA A 108 -22.70 5.14 -10.73
N PHE A 109 -21.84 6.13 -11.04
CA PHE A 109 -21.57 6.54 -12.42
C PHE A 109 -20.73 5.54 -13.25
N GLN A 110 -20.14 4.52 -12.62
CA GLN A 110 -19.39 3.47 -13.33
C GLN A 110 -20.24 2.25 -13.70
N GLU A 111 -21.44 2.11 -13.12
CA GLU A 111 -22.42 1.07 -13.48
C GLU A 111 -23.25 1.48 -14.71
#